data_AF-A0A9D5MFL3-F1
#
_entry.id   AF-A0A9D5MFL3-F1
#
_cell.length_a   1.000
_cell.length_b   1.000
_cell.length_c   1.000
_cell.angle_alpha   90.00
_cell.angle_beta   90.00
_cell.angle_gamma   90.00
#
_symmetry.space_group_name_H-M   'P 1'
#
loop_
_entity.id
_entity.type
_entity.pdbx_description
1 polymer ?
#
loop_
_entity_poly.entity_id
_entity_poly.type
_entity_poly.pdbx_seq_one_letter_code
_entity_poly.pdbx_strand_id
1 'polypeptide(L)'
;MRTLEISQKLRKELAKELKPDRFDHTLGVAYTAASMAMVHGANVEKALVAGMLHDCAKCMSHEEQLNICEKNHIEVTEIEQKNHSLLHAKVGMYLARTKYDIYDTEILNAIRWHTTGKEDMSLLEKIVYIADFIEPNRKPLEGMDEIRKEAFTDLDRCLAHILHDSVVYLNTIGKECDDATMNAYHFYKKYYQI
;
A
#
# COMPACT_ATOMS: atom_id res chain seq x y z
N MET A 1 -13.96 7.19 -20.35
CA MET A 1 -15.29 7.09 -19.70
C MET A 1 -15.28 6.07 -18.55
N ARG A 2 -14.83 4.81 -18.76
CA ARG A 2 -14.76 3.76 -17.73
C ARG A 2 -14.02 4.15 -16.43
N THR A 3 -12.83 4.74 -16.52
CA THR A 3 -12.03 5.14 -15.33
C THR A 3 -12.72 6.17 -14.45
N LEU A 4 -13.45 7.12 -15.06
CA LEU A 4 -14.16 8.17 -14.33
C LEU A 4 -15.36 7.59 -13.55
N GLU A 5 -16.11 6.68 -14.16
CA GLU A 5 -17.25 6.00 -13.53
C GLU A 5 -16.81 5.16 -12.33
N ILE A 6 -15.74 4.35 -12.49
CA ILE A 6 -15.16 3.55 -11.41
C ILE A 6 -14.69 4.47 -10.27
N SER A 7 -13.94 5.53 -10.59
CA SER A 7 -13.47 6.52 -9.62
C SER A 7 -14.62 7.17 -8.84
N GLN A 8 -15.70 7.57 -9.52
CA GLN A 8 -16.86 8.17 -8.86
C GLN A 8 -17.61 7.19 -7.96
N LYS A 9 -17.76 5.92 -8.38
CA LYS A 9 -18.36 4.86 -7.57
C LYS A 9 -17.55 4.66 -6.29
N LEU A 10 -16.25 4.39 -6.43
CA LEU A 10 -15.36 4.11 -5.30
C LEU A 10 -15.29 5.27 -4.31
N ARG A 11 -15.23 6.52 -4.77
CA ARG A 11 -15.26 7.69 -3.88
C ARG A 11 -16.50 7.74 -3.01
N LYS A 12 -17.69 7.48 -3.59
CA LYS A 12 -18.96 7.50 -2.85
C LYS A 12 -19.04 6.38 -1.82
N GLU A 13 -18.48 5.22 -2.13
CA GLU A 13 -18.43 4.08 -1.22
C GLU A 13 -17.41 4.34 -0.10
N LEU A 14 -16.17 4.70 -0.43
CA LEU A 14 -15.10 4.94 0.53
C LEU A 14 -15.37 6.11 1.47
N ALA A 15 -16.04 7.17 1.02
CA ALA A 15 -16.43 8.29 1.88
C ALA A 15 -17.41 7.90 3.01
N LYS A 16 -18.06 6.74 2.91
CA LYS A 16 -18.94 6.20 3.98
C LYS A 16 -18.19 5.30 4.96
N GLU A 17 -17.09 4.71 4.53
CA GLU A 17 -16.34 3.67 5.26
C GLU A 17 -15.12 4.25 5.97
N LEU A 18 -14.51 5.29 5.39
CA LEU A 18 -13.28 5.89 5.88
C LEU A 18 -13.56 7.16 6.66
N LYS A 19 -12.74 7.40 7.69
CA LYS A 19 -12.67 8.70 8.35
C LYS A 19 -12.17 9.77 7.36
N PRO A 20 -12.54 11.07 7.55
CA PRO A 20 -12.18 12.12 6.60
C PRO A 20 -10.69 12.21 6.28
N ASP A 21 -9.83 12.14 7.30
CA ASP A 21 -8.37 12.15 7.15
C ASP A 21 -7.84 10.96 6.34
N ARG A 22 -8.40 9.78 6.58
CA ARG A 22 -8.05 8.55 5.85
C ARG A 22 -8.56 8.59 4.41
N PHE A 23 -9.72 9.20 4.17
CA PHE A 23 -10.26 9.40 2.83
C PHE A 23 -9.39 10.36 2.01
N ASP A 24 -8.97 11.48 2.59
CA ASP A 24 -8.07 12.44 1.94
C ASP A 24 -6.72 11.80 1.60
N HIS A 25 -6.15 11.04 2.54
CA HIS A 25 -4.97 10.22 2.31
C HIS A 25 -5.17 9.23 1.15
N THR A 26 -6.29 8.50 1.13
CA THR A 26 -6.62 7.53 0.08
C THR A 26 -6.70 8.20 -1.30
N LEU A 27 -7.26 9.40 -1.39
CA LEU A 27 -7.26 10.17 -2.65
C LEU A 27 -5.84 10.60 -3.03
N GLY A 28 -5.03 11.04 -2.07
CA GLY A 28 -3.62 11.35 -2.26
C GLY A 28 -2.84 10.19 -2.86
N VAL A 29 -2.98 8.98 -2.29
CA VAL A 29 -2.35 7.75 -2.79
C VAL A 29 -2.85 7.42 -4.20
N ALA A 30 -4.16 7.45 -4.42
CA ALA A 30 -4.75 7.12 -5.73
C ALA A 30 -4.22 8.03 -6.86
N TYR A 31 -4.14 9.34 -6.62
CA TYR A 31 -3.63 10.28 -7.62
C TYR A 31 -2.12 10.18 -7.82
N THR A 32 -1.38 9.95 -6.74
CA THR A 32 0.08 9.75 -6.79
C THR A 32 0.40 8.48 -7.58
N ALA A 33 -0.26 7.38 -7.28
CA ALA A 33 -0.12 6.10 -7.99
C ALA A 33 -0.47 6.23 -9.48
N ALA A 34 -1.57 6.92 -9.82
CA ALA A 34 -1.95 7.18 -11.21
C ALA A 34 -0.90 8.02 -11.95
N SER A 35 -0.33 9.03 -11.29
CA SER A 35 0.72 9.88 -11.87
C SER A 35 2.02 9.11 -12.09
N MET A 36 2.43 8.31 -11.10
CA MET A 36 3.60 7.42 -11.22
C MET A 36 3.40 6.38 -12.32
N ALA A 37 2.20 5.83 -12.47
CA ALA A 37 1.88 4.89 -13.55
C ALA A 37 2.07 5.50 -14.94
N MET A 38 1.70 6.77 -15.13
CA MET A 38 1.94 7.48 -16.40
C MET A 38 3.43 7.61 -16.73
N VAL A 39 4.26 7.87 -15.72
CA VAL A 39 5.72 8.03 -15.89
C VAL A 39 6.41 6.70 -16.16
N HIS A 40 6.03 5.65 -15.43
CA HIS A 40 6.70 4.34 -15.48
C HIS A 40 6.06 3.34 -16.45
N GLY A 41 5.06 3.75 -17.22
CA GLY A 41 4.40 2.91 -18.23
C GLY A 41 3.49 1.81 -17.65
N ALA A 42 3.01 1.96 -16.43
CA ALA A 42 2.04 1.05 -15.83
C ALA A 42 0.60 1.39 -16.27
N ASN A 43 -0.34 0.47 -16.02
CA ASN A 43 -1.75 0.74 -16.28
C ASN A 43 -2.32 1.76 -15.27
N VAL A 44 -2.64 2.96 -15.75
CA VAL A 44 -3.13 4.08 -14.93
C VAL A 44 -4.46 3.75 -14.22
N GLU A 45 -5.38 3.04 -14.87
CA GLU A 45 -6.66 2.67 -14.26
C GLU A 45 -6.44 1.68 -13.11
N LYS A 46 -5.57 0.68 -13.29
CA LYS A 46 -5.21 -0.26 -12.22
C LYS A 46 -4.54 0.45 -11.04
N ALA A 47 -3.61 1.37 -11.30
CA ALA A 47 -2.94 2.16 -10.26
C ALA A 47 -3.90 3.04 -9.48
N LEU A 48 -4.84 3.70 -10.17
CA LEU A 48 -5.88 4.50 -9.53
C LEU A 48 -6.77 3.65 -8.62
N VAL A 49 -7.24 2.50 -9.11
CA VAL A 49 -8.13 1.60 -8.34
C VAL A 49 -7.40 0.99 -7.15
N ALA A 50 -6.18 0.48 -7.34
CA ALA A 50 -5.38 -0.08 -6.26
C ALA A 50 -5.08 0.98 -5.19
N GLY A 51 -4.71 2.20 -5.59
CA GLY A 51 -4.51 3.31 -4.65
C GLY A 51 -5.78 3.73 -3.91
N MET A 52 -6.96 3.66 -4.53
CA MET A 52 -8.23 3.92 -3.83
C MET A 52 -8.59 2.84 -2.80
N LEU A 53 -8.20 1.59 -3.04
CA LEU A 53 -8.64 0.46 -2.22
C LEU A 53 -7.58 -0.05 -1.24
N HIS A 54 -6.33 0.42 -1.30
CA HIS A 54 -5.23 -0.07 -0.46
C HIS A 54 -5.57 -0.09 1.03
N ASP A 55 -6.28 0.95 1.50
CA ASP A 55 -6.65 1.17 2.90
C ASP A 55 -8.15 0.97 3.17
N CYS A 56 -8.91 0.29 2.29
CA CYS A 56 -10.36 0.16 2.44
C CYS A 56 -10.80 -0.57 3.74
N ALA A 57 -9.89 -1.31 4.38
CA ALA A 57 -10.11 -1.97 5.67
C ALA A 57 -9.51 -1.20 6.87
N LYS A 58 -8.84 -0.06 6.65
CA LYS A 58 -8.02 0.61 7.68
C LYS A 58 -8.82 1.13 8.87
N CYS A 59 -10.07 1.52 8.65
CA CYS A 59 -10.95 2.04 9.70
C CYS A 59 -11.71 0.97 10.48
N MET A 60 -11.59 -0.31 10.10
CA MET A 60 -12.18 -1.43 10.83
C MET A 60 -11.41 -1.70 12.12
N SER A 61 -12.12 -2.10 13.17
CA SER A 61 -11.51 -2.53 14.42
C SER A 61 -10.68 -3.80 14.24
N HIS A 62 -9.74 -4.05 15.17
CA HIS A 62 -8.90 -5.24 15.14
C HIS A 62 -9.72 -6.53 15.19
N GLU A 63 -10.76 -6.55 16.03
CA GLU A 63 -11.67 -7.69 16.19
C GLU A 63 -12.45 -7.97 14.89
N GLU A 64 -12.97 -6.93 14.22
CA GLU A 64 -13.65 -7.10 12.94
C GLU A 64 -12.72 -7.68 11.86
N GLN A 65 -11.48 -7.20 11.81
CA GLN A 65 -10.48 -7.71 10.85
C GLN A 65 -10.13 -9.18 11.13
N LEU A 66 -9.88 -9.55 12.39
CA LEU A 66 -9.62 -10.94 12.79
C LEU A 66 -10.81 -11.86 12.48
N ASN A 67 -12.04 -11.40 12.78
CA ASN A 67 -13.26 -12.14 12.48
C ASN A 67 -13.43 -12.40 10.98
N ILE A 68 -13.07 -11.43 10.12
CA ILE A 68 -13.05 -11.64 8.67
C ILE A 68 -12.01 -12.69 8.30
N CYS A 69 -10.81 -12.60 8.87
CA CYS A 69 -9.76 -13.56 8.56
C CYS A 69 -10.14 -14.99 8.96
N GLU A 70 -10.67 -15.19 10.17
CA GLU A 70 -11.11 -16.49 10.67
C GLU A 70 -12.23 -17.09 9.81
N LYS A 71 -13.30 -16.31 9.56
CA LYS A 71 -14.46 -16.79 8.79
C LYS A 71 -14.16 -17.13 7.33
N ASN A 72 -13.10 -16.53 6.77
CA ASN A 72 -12.75 -16.69 5.36
C ASN A 72 -11.43 -17.43 5.15
N HIS A 73 -10.90 -18.07 6.20
CA HIS A 73 -9.65 -18.84 6.16
C HIS A 73 -8.46 -18.05 5.60
N ILE A 74 -8.38 -16.76 5.94
CA ILE A 74 -7.23 -15.92 5.62
C ILE A 74 -6.17 -16.17 6.70
N GLU A 75 -5.01 -16.63 6.28
CA GLU A 75 -3.88 -16.88 7.18
C GLU A 75 -3.39 -15.59 7.85
N VAL A 76 -3.22 -15.64 9.16
CA VAL A 76 -2.73 -14.55 10.01
C VAL A 76 -1.51 -15.05 10.76
N THR A 77 -0.37 -14.36 10.62
CA THR A 77 0.85 -14.67 11.36
C THR A 77 0.77 -14.13 12.79
N GLU A 78 1.65 -14.59 13.69
CA GLU A 78 1.68 -14.07 15.06
C GLU A 78 1.98 -12.55 15.11
N ILE A 79 2.83 -12.06 14.20
CA ILE A 79 3.16 -10.63 14.11
C ILE A 79 1.93 -9.84 13.67
N GLU A 80 1.19 -10.31 12.66
CA GLU A 80 -0.04 -9.67 12.20
C GLU A 80 -1.15 -9.70 13.26
N GLN A 81 -1.21 -10.77 14.06
CA GLN A 81 -2.13 -10.87 15.19
C GLN A 81 -1.80 -9.84 16.28
N LYS A 82 -0.51 -9.60 16.56
CA LYS A 82 -0.07 -8.60 17.55
C LYS A 82 -0.12 -7.17 16.98
N ASN A 83 0.07 -7.00 15.68
CA ASN A 83 0.14 -5.71 15.01
C ASN A 83 -1.04 -5.51 14.05
N HIS A 84 -2.13 -4.96 14.60
CA HIS A 84 -3.34 -4.59 13.87
C HIS A 84 -3.06 -3.79 12.59
N SER A 85 -2.00 -2.97 12.57
CA SER A 85 -1.70 -2.12 11.41
C SER A 85 -1.20 -2.86 10.17
N LEU A 86 -0.93 -4.17 10.24
CA LEU A 86 -0.54 -5.00 9.09
C LEU A 86 -1.73 -5.76 8.48
N LEU A 87 -2.71 -6.12 9.32
CA LEU A 87 -3.81 -7.01 8.94
C LEU A 87 -4.76 -6.37 7.92
N HIS A 88 -4.86 -5.03 7.90
CA HIS A 88 -5.76 -4.32 7.00
C HIS A 88 -5.42 -4.54 5.53
N ALA A 89 -4.17 -4.84 5.17
CA ALA A 89 -3.79 -5.10 3.79
C ALA A 89 -4.40 -6.42 3.27
N LYS A 90 -4.35 -7.49 4.08
CA LYS A 90 -4.97 -8.79 3.75
C LYS A 90 -6.50 -8.70 3.75
N VAL A 91 -7.08 -8.03 4.74
CA VAL A 91 -8.54 -7.81 4.79
C VAL A 91 -8.99 -6.89 3.66
N GLY A 92 -8.19 -5.87 3.33
CA GLY A 92 -8.42 -4.95 2.22
C GLY A 92 -8.47 -5.68 0.88
N MET A 93 -7.53 -6.59 0.63
CA MET A 93 -7.57 -7.47 -0.55
C MET A 93 -8.86 -8.30 -0.60
N TYR A 94 -9.28 -8.88 0.52
CA TYR A 94 -10.52 -9.65 0.60
C TYR A 94 -11.77 -8.78 0.31
N LEU A 95 -11.85 -7.58 0.88
CA LEU A 95 -12.94 -6.63 0.65
C LEU A 95 -12.94 -6.10 -0.79
N ALA A 96 -11.77 -5.80 -1.36
CA ALA A 96 -11.63 -5.43 -2.77
C ALA A 96 -12.32 -6.44 -3.68
N ARG A 97 -12.13 -7.74 -3.41
CA ARG A 97 -12.75 -8.82 -4.18
C ARG A 97 -14.24 -9.01 -3.91
N THR A 98 -14.67 -8.91 -2.65
CA THR A 98 -16.03 -9.33 -2.23
C THR A 98 -17.05 -8.20 -2.14
N LYS A 99 -16.58 -6.96 -1.90
CA LYS A 99 -17.42 -5.77 -1.75
C LYS A 99 -17.31 -4.83 -2.96
N TYR A 100 -16.12 -4.74 -3.55
CA TYR A 100 -15.83 -3.78 -4.64
C TYR A 100 -15.71 -4.44 -6.02
N ASP A 101 -16.00 -5.75 -6.12
CA ASP A 101 -16.02 -6.54 -7.36
C ASP A 101 -14.69 -6.50 -8.15
N ILE A 102 -13.56 -6.42 -7.44
CA ILE A 102 -12.22 -6.44 -8.06
C ILE A 102 -11.72 -7.86 -8.20
N TYR A 103 -11.52 -8.31 -9.45
CA TYR A 103 -10.98 -9.63 -9.76
C TYR A 103 -9.60 -9.60 -10.43
N ASP A 104 -9.07 -8.40 -10.72
CA ASP A 104 -7.74 -8.26 -11.30
C ASP A 104 -6.66 -8.56 -10.25
N THR A 105 -5.88 -9.61 -10.51
CA THR A 105 -4.87 -10.09 -9.56
C THR A 105 -3.75 -9.10 -9.30
N GLU A 106 -3.40 -8.25 -10.27
CA GLU A 106 -2.37 -7.21 -10.04
C GLU A 106 -2.88 -6.17 -9.03
N ILE A 107 -4.14 -5.73 -9.17
CA ILE A 107 -4.76 -4.79 -8.22
C ILE A 107 -4.83 -5.42 -6.82
N LEU A 108 -5.32 -6.66 -6.74
CA LEU A 108 -5.45 -7.37 -5.46
C LEU A 108 -4.10 -7.57 -4.76
N ASN A 109 -3.06 -7.91 -5.51
CA ASN A 109 -1.72 -8.07 -4.97
C ASN A 109 -1.10 -6.73 -4.53
N ALA A 110 -1.31 -5.66 -5.30
CA ALA A 110 -0.86 -4.33 -4.90
C ALA A 110 -1.51 -3.87 -3.58
N ILE A 111 -2.79 -4.19 -3.37
CA ILE A 111 -3.47 -3.96 -2.08
C ILE A 111 -2.88 -4.85 -0.99
N ARG A 112 -2.65 -6.14 -1.26
CA ARG A 112 -2.12 -7.09 -0.27
C ARG A 112 -0.76 -6.68 0.29
N TRP A 113 0.13 -6.19 -0.58
CA TRP A 113 1.53 -5.97 -0.25
C TRP A 113 1.91 -4.51 0.00
N HIS A 114 0.96 -3.57 0.00
CA HIS A 114 1.29 -2.14 0.14
C HIS A 114 1.92 -1.77 1.50
N THR A 115 1.71 -2.56 2.56
CA THR A 115 2.25 -2.25 3.90
C THR A 115 3.63 -2.84 4.14
N THR A 116 3.82 -4.13 3.84
CA THR A 116 5.07 -4.86 4.11
C THR A 116 6.00 -4.90 2.91
N GLY A 117 5.45 -4.79 1.71
CA GLY A 117 6.14 -5.16 0.48
C GLY A 117 6.37 -6.67 0.40
N LYS A 118 7.03 -7.09 -0.68
CA LYS A 118 7.54 -8.46 -0.85
C LYS A 118 8.77 -8.44 -1.76
N GLU A 119 9.47 -9.57 -1.81
CA GLU A 119 10.45 -9.82 -2.85
C GLU A 119 9.82 -9.77 -4.26
N ASP A 120 10.59 -9.26 -5.22
CA ASP A 120 10.20 -9.20 -6.63
C ASP A 120 8.78 -8.65 -6.87
N MET A 121 8.47 -7.53 -6.22
CA MET A 121 7.24 -6.77 -6.49
C MET A 121 7.13 -6.40 -7.97
N SER A 122 5.95 -6.66 -8.53
CA SER A 122 5.50 -6.14 -9.80
C SER A 122 5.51 -4.61 -9.82
N LEU A 123 5.49 -4.04 -11.02
CA LEU A 123 5.46 -2.60 -11.21
C LEU A 123 4.32 -1.92 -10.45
N LEU A 124 3.12 -2.52 -10.44
CA LEU A 124 1.96 -1.96 -9.75
C LEU A 124 2.09 -2.03 -8.23
N GLU A 125 2.62 -3.13 -7.69
CA GLU A 125 2.90 -3.27 -6.24
C GLU A 125 3.90 -2.20 -5.77
N LYS A 126 5.00 -1.98 -6.53
CA LYS A 126 5.98 -0.91 -6.25
C LYS A 126 5.32 0.47 -6.23
N ILE A 127 4.51 0.76 -7.26
CA ILE A 127 3.84 2.06 -7.39
C ILE A 127 2.92 2.32 -6.20
N VAL A 128 2.09 1.36 -5.80
CA VAL A 128 1.13 1.56 -4.69
C VAL A 128 1.85 1.67 -3.35
N TYR A 129 2.88 0.85 -3.11
CA TYR A 129 3.71 0.92 -1.91
C TYR A 129 4.38 2.29 -1.77
N ILE A 130 5.05 2.76 -2.83
CA ILE A 130 5.74 4.06 -2.80
C ILE A 130 4.72 5.21 -2.72
N ALA A 131 3.63 5.16 -3.48
CA ALA A 131 2.59 6.19 -3.46
C ALA A 131 1.98 6.35 -2.07
N ASP A 132 1.74 5.26 -1.33
CA ASP A 132 1.30 5.30 0.06
C ASP A 132 2.28 6.10 0.95
N PHE A 133 3.58 5.90 0.75
CA PHE A 133 4.62 6.56 1.53
C PHE A 133 4.79 8.05 1.19
N ILE A 134 4.66 8.44 -0.08
CA ILE A 134 5.07 9.78 -0.55
C ILE A 134 3.93 10.78 -0.77
N GLU A 135 2.67 10.34 -0.71
CA GLU A 135 1.52 11.17 -1.09
C GLU A 135 1.49 12.53 -0.38
N PRO A 136 0.91 13.58 -0.99
CA PRO A 136 1.10 14.96 -0.56
C PRO A 136 0.67 15.28 0.88
N ASN A 137 -0.26 14.51 1.46
CA ASN A 137 -0.75 14.72 2.83
C ASN A 137 0.13 14.05 3.90
N ARG A 138 1.18 13.30 3.51
CA ARG A 138 2.15 12.74 4.44
C ARG A 138 2.94 13.84 5.13
N LYS A 139 3.16 13.64 6.44
CA LYS A 139 3.98 14.55 7.23
C LYS A 139 5.41 14.59 6.65
N PRO A 140 6.03 15.78 6.52
CA PRO A 140 7.40 15.88 6.06
C PRO A 140 8.33 15.07 6.96
N LEU A 141 9.12 14.18 6.34
CA LEU A 141 10.23 13.48 6.96
C LEU A 141 11.54 13.99 6.37
N GLU A 142 12.63 13.84 7.11
CA GLU A 142 13.97 14.07 6.55
C GLU A 142 14.18 13.17 5.31
N GLY A 143 14.74 13.72 4.23
CA GLY A 143 14.92 12.98 2.97
C GLY A 143 13.67 12.81 2.09
N MET A 144 12.47 13.22 2.54
CA MET A 144 11.22 12.99 1.79
C MET A 144 11.20 13.64 0.39
N ASP A 145 11.84 14.80 0.21
CA ASP A 145 11.94 15.45 -1.10
C ASP A 145 12.77 14.63 -2.08
N GLU A 146 13.81 13.94 -1.60
CA GLU A 146 14.64 13.07 -2.42
C GLU A 146 13.88 11.79 -2.79
N ILE A 147 13.23 11.16 -1.81
CA ILE A 147 12.37 9.99 -2.04
C ILE A 147 11.29 10.31 -3.09
N ARG A 148 10.67 11.50 -3.01
CA ARG A 148 9.68 11.97 -3.99
C ARG A 148 10.27 12.12 -5.39
N LYS A 149 11.50 12.60 -5.55
CA LYS A 149 12.15 12.66 -6.88
C LYS A 149 12.42 11.25 -7.40
N GLU A 150 12.99 10.39 -6.56
CA GLU A 150 13.31 8.99 -6.90
C GLU A 150 12.06 8.23 -7.37
N ALA A 151 10.90 8.47 -6.74
CA ALA A 151 9.65 7.84 -7.12
C ALA A 151 9.23 8.08 -8.58
N PHE A 152 9.70 9.17 -9.21
CA PHE A 152 9.43 9.49 -10.60
C PHE A 152 10.62 9.25 -11.54
N THR A 153 11.76 8.77 -11.03
CA THR A 153 12.97 8.53 -11.85
C THR A 153 13.46 7.09 -11.80
N ASP A 154 13.45 6.45 -10.61
CA ASP A 154 13.91 5.08 -10.40
C ASP A 154 13.15 4.43 -9.23
N LEU A 155 12.16 3.58 -9.57
CA LEU A 155 11.31 2.91 -8.58
C LEU A 155 12.08 1.90 -7.70
N ASP A 156 13.08 1.22 -8.25
CA ASP A 156 13.82 0.20 -7.50
C ASP A 156 14.70 0.87 -6.45
N ARG A 157 15.35 1.97 -6.82
CA ARG A 157 16.08 2.82 -5.87
C ARG A 157 15.16 3.43 -4.82
N CYS A 158 14.04 4.04 -5.23
CA CYS A 158 13.08 4.66 -4.31
C CYS A 158 12.53 3.65 -3.29
N LEU A 159 12.14 2.47 -3.77
CA LEU A 159 11.65 1.39 -2.91
C LEU A 159 12.72 0.93 -1.92
N ALA A 160 13.96 0.74 -2.39
CA ALA A 160 15.07 0.32 -1.56
C ALA A 160 15.39 1.34 -0.46
N HIS A 161 15.31 2.64 -0.78
CA HIS A 161 15.45 3.75 0.16
C HIS A 161 14.37 3.71 1.25
N ILE A 162 13.09 3.61 0.86
CA ILE A 162 11.96 3.55 1.82
C ILE A 162 12.07 2.30 2.71
N LEU A 163 12.41 1.13 2.14
CA LEU A 163 12.58 -0.10 2.90
C LEU A 163 13.73 0.01 3.90
N HIS A 164 14.88 0.57 3.50
CA HIS A 164 16.01 0.82 4.37
C HIS A 164 15.60 1.68 5.57
N ASP A 165 15.00 2.84 5.31
CA ASP A 165 14.61 3.78 6.35
C ASP A 165 13.55 3.19 7.28
N SER A 166 12.60 2.42 6.74
CA SER A 166 11.59 1.72 7.53
C SER A 166 12.20 0.68 8.46
N VAL A 167 13.15 -0.13 7.99
CA VAL A 167 13.85 -1.15 8.79
C VAL A 167 14.72 -0.49 9.86
N VAL A 168 15.47 0.56 9.51
CA VAL A 168 16.28 1.32 10.47
C VAL A 168 15.38 1.92 11.54
N TYR A 169 14.28 2.57 11.16
CA TYR A 169 13.33 3.15 12.10
C TYR A 169 12.74 2.10 13.05
N LEU A 170 12.25 0.97 12.54
CA LEU A 170 11.68 -0.10 13.38
C LEU A 170 12.70 -0.66 14.38
N ASN A 171 13.95 -0.84 13.95
CA ASN A 171 15.05 -1.24 14.83
C ASN A 171 15.33 -0.20 15.93
N THR A 172 15.30 1.10 15.60
CA THR A 172 15.55 2.17 16.59
C THR A 172 14.52 2.22 17.71
N ILE A 173 13.27 1.85 17.41
CA ILE A 173 12.16 1.82 18.39
C ILE A 173 11.93 0.43 19.00
N GLY A 174 12.80 -0.54 18.70
CA GLY A 174 12.74 -1.90 19.23
C GLY A 174 11.49 -2.68 18.81
N LYS A 175 10.88 -2.35 17.67
CA LYS A 175 9.73 -3.09 17.11
C LYS A 175 10.21 -4.18 16.17
N GLU A 176 9.55 -5.32 16.27
CA GLU A 176 9.77 -6.45 15.36
C GLU A 176 9.35 -6.08 13.93
N CYS A 177 10.19 -6.45 12.96
CA CYS A 177 9.88 -6.33 11.53
C CYS A 177 9.19 -7.60 11.06
N ASP A 178 8.15 -7.45 10.24
CA ASP A 178 7.53 -8.58 9.56
C ASP A 178 8.51 -9.26 8.58
N ASP A 179 8.47 -10.58 8.47
CA ASP A 179 9.36 -11.36 7.61
C ASP A 179 9.27 -10.93 6.14
N ALA A 180 8.08 -10.56 5.65
CA ALA A 180 7.92 -10.10 4.27
C ALA A 180 8.65 -8.76 4.04
N THR A 181 8.62 -7.86 5.01
CA THR A 181 9.39 -6.61 4.98
C THR A 181 10.89 -6.88 4.95
N MET A 182 11.38 -7.81 5.77
CA MET A 182 12.80 -8.17 5.79
C MET A 182 13.25 -8.84 4.49
N ASN A 183 12.42 -9.73 3.92
CA ASN A 183 12.69 -10.35 2.62
C ASN A 183 12.71 -9.31 1.50
N ALA A 184 11.74 -8.39 1.47
CA ALA A 184 11.73 -7.27 0.54
C ALA A 184 13.00 -6.42 0.69
N TYR A 185 13.35 -6.03 1.92
CA TYR A 185 14.56 -5.26 2.19
C TYR A 185 15.82 -5.96 1.68
N HIS A 186 15.99 -7.25 1.97
CA HIS A 186 17.14 -8.02 1.50
C HIS A 186 17.20 -8.17 -0.02
N PHE A 187 16.05 -8.26 -0.69
CA PHE A 187 15.96 -8.31 -2.13
C PHE A 187 16.37 -6.99 -2.80
N TYR A 188 15.91 -5.86 -2.24
CA TYR A 188 16.07 -4.53 -2.84
C TYR A 188 17.31 -3.76 -2.39
N LYS A 189 17.94 -4.10 -1.26
CA LYS A 189 19.10 -3.36 -0.71
C LYS A 189 20.25 -3.12 -1.70
N LYS A 190 20.40 -3.97 -2.72
CA LYS A 190 21.42 -3.80 -3.79
C LYS A 190 21.23 -2.53 -4.62
N TYR A 191 20.01 -1.97 -4.65
CA TYR A 191 19.67 -0.75 -5.38
C TYR A 191 19.85 0.53 -4.55
N TYR A 192 20.18 0.40 -3.26
CA TYR A 192 20.42 1.51 -2.35
C TYR A 192 21.84 1.39 -1.78
N GLN A 193 22.79 2.03 -2.46
CA GLN A 193 24.18 2.13 -2.01
C GLN A 193 24.33 3.45 -1.25
N ILE A 194 24.67 3.35 0.04
CA ILE A 194 25.00 4.49 0.92
C ILE A 194 26.43 4.93 0.65
#